data_AF-A0A660DXP8-F1
#
_entry.id   AF-A0A660DXP8-F1
#
_cell.length_a   1.000
_cell.length_b   1.000
_cell.length_c   1.000
_cell.angle_alpha   90.00
_cell.angle_beta   90.00
_cell.angle_gamma   90.00
#
_symmetry.space_group_name_H-M   'P 1'
#
loop_
_entity.id
_entity.type
_entity.pdbx_description
1 polymer ?
#
loop_
_entity_poly.entity_id
_entity_poly.type
_entity_poly.pdbx_seq_one_letter_code
_entity_poly.pdbx_strand_id
1 'polypeptide(L)'
;MFTEWHYVRHTRGMLKIILGILLIPAFYAVIFLASLWNPYAKLDRLPVAVVNLDQPVISHHHRVALGQQLTHELVHNHEVDFSELSAKQTKQRLKSG
;
A
#
# COMPACT_ATOMS: atom_id res chain seq x y z
N MET A 1 44.60 4.39 10.31
CA MET A 1 43.26 3.91 9.93
C MET A 1 42.86 2.62 10.65
N PHE A 2 43.47 1.45 10.42
CA PHE A 2 43.05 0.21 11.11
C PHE A 2 43.40 0.14 12.61
N THR A 3 44.43 0.86 13.06
CA THR A 3 44.86 0.93 14.46
C THR A 3 43.89 1.71 15.36
N GLU A 4 43.19 2.70 14.82
CA GLU A 4 42.21 3.52 15.55
C GLU A 4 40.97 2.70 15.93
N TRP A 5 40.61 1.70 15.11
CA TRP A 5 39.50 0.78 15.37
C TRP A 5 39.73 -0.09 16.61
N HIS A 6 40.99 -0.41 16.92
CA HIS A 6 41.35 -1.18 18.09
C HIS A 6 41.07 -0.42 19.39
N TYR A 7 41.28 0.90 19.39
CA TYR A 7 41.00 1.80 20.50
C TYR A 7 39.49 1.95 20.79
N VAL A 8 38.70 2.00 19.71
CA VAL A 8 37.23 2.05 19.77
C VAL A 8 36.66 0.79 20.41
N ARG A 9 37.15 -0.39 19.98
CA ARG A 9 36.65 -1.68 20.49
C ARG A 9 37.08 -1.99 21.92
N HIS A 10 38.20 -1.44 22.39
CA HIS A 10 38.70 -1.72 23.75
C HIS A 10 38.04 -0.82 24.82
N THR A 11 37.62 0.39 24.45
CA THR A 11 37.07 1.35 25.40
C THR A 11 35.55 1.21 25.48
N ARG A 12 35.06 0.49 26.51
CA ARG A 12 33.62 0.22 26.71
C ARG A 12 32.74 1.48 26.74
N GLY A 13 33.28 2.64 27.14
CA GLY A 13 32.57 3.91 27.14
C GLY A 13 32.33 4.47 25.73
N MET A 14 33.31 4.33 24.84
CA MET A 14 33.25 4.88 23.49
C MET A 14 32.26 4.12 22.60
N LEU A 15 32.18 2.80 22.78
CA LEU A 15 31.16 1.96 22.13
C LEU A 15 29.73 2.39 22.49
N LYS A 16 29.46 2.78 23.74
CA LYS A 16 28.13 3.24 24.16
C LYS A 16 27.73 4.54 23.45
N ILE A 17 28.68 5.46 23.28
CA ILE A 17 28.44 6.74 22.59
C ILE A 17 28.14 6.50 21.11
N ILE A 18 28.95 5.68 20.44
CA ILE A 18 28.75 5.32 19.02
C ILE A 18 27.40 4.62 18.84
N LEU A 19 27.06 3.67 19.73
CA LEU A 19 25.78 2.99 19.70
C LEU A 19 24.61 3.97 19.92
N GLY A 20 24.74 4.91 20.86
CA GLY A 20 23.75 5.95 21.10
C GLY A 20 23.51 6.84 19.88
N ILE A 21 24.56 7.25 19.18
CA ILE A 21 24.46 8.06 17.96
C ILE A 21 23.80 7.25 16.83
N LEU A 22 24.18 5.97 16.68
CA LEU A 22 23.62 5.08 15.65
C LEU A 22 22.14 4.75 15.90
N LEU A 23 21.72 4.73 17.17
CA LEU A 23 20.33 4.46 17.53
C LEU A 23 19.36 5.54 17.02
N ILE A 24 19.77 6.81 16.95
CA ILE A 24 18.90 7.91 16.47
C ILE A 24 18.35 7.65 15.06
N PRO A 25 19.19 7.43 14.02
CA PRO A 25 18.69 7.11 12.69
C PRO A 25 18.06 5.71 12.62
N ALA A 26 18.51 4.74 13.43
CA ALA A 26 17.91 3.41 13.46
C ALA A 26 16.47 3.43 13.97
N PHE A 27 16.17 4.19 15.04
CA PHE A 27 14.81 4.36 15.54
C PHE A 27 13.91 5.01 14.50
N TYR A 28 14.39 6.04 13.81
CA TYR A 28 13.66 6.66 12.71
C TYR A 28 13.34 5.64 11.62
N ALA A 29 14.34 4.87 11.18
CA ALA A 29 14.16 3.83 10.17
C ALA A 29 13.16 2.76 10.62
N VAL A 30 13.23 2.29 11.87
CA VAL A 30 12.31 1.27 12.41
C VAL A 30 10.87 1.78 12.46
N ILE A 31 10.65 2.99 12.99
CA ILE A 31 9.29 3.58 13.07
C ILE A 31 8.73 3.79 11.66
N PHE A 32 9.56 4.31 10.73
CA PHE A 32 9.17 4.49 9.34
C PHE A 32 8.80 3.17 8.67
N LEU A 33 9.65 2.14 8.79
CA LEU A 33 9.39 0.83 8.19
C LEU A 33 8.17 0.12 8.81
N ALA A 34 7.97 0.26 10.12
CA ALA A 34 6.78 -0.25 10.80
C ALA A 34 5.50 0.46 10.32
N SER A 35 5.57 1.78 10.10
CA SER A 35 4.48 2.57 9.51
C SER A 35 4.17 2.14 8.08
N LEU A 36 5.15 1.62 7.33
CA LEU A 36 4.98 1.06 5.99
C LEU A 36 4.49 -0.39 5.98
N TRP A 37 4.52 -1.13 7.10
CA TRP A 37 3.90 -2.46 7.20
C TRP A 37 2.40 -2.38 7.53
N ASN A 38 1.99 -1.39 8.33
CA ASN A 38 0.59 -1.10 8.69
C ASN A 38 -0.36 -0.50 7.59
N PRO A 39 0.07 -0.05 6.39
CA PRO A 39 -0.84 0.34 5.31
C PRO A 39 -1.25 -0.85 4.44
N TYR A 40 -0.36 -1.85 4.26
CA TYR A 40 -0.67 -3.07 3.51
C TYR A 40 -1.63 -3.99 4.26
N ALA A 41 -1.56 -4.01 5.59
CA ALA A 41 -2.50 -4.76 6.46
C ALA A 41 -3.91 -4.13 6.57
N LYS A 42 -4.18 -3.05 5.82
CA LYS A 42 -5.49 -2.39 5.75
C LYS A 42 -6.02 -2.26 4.33
N LEU A 43 -5.40 -2.95 3.35
CA LEU A 43 -5.89 -2.97 1.96
C LEU A 43 -7.28 -3.59 1.87
N ASP A 44 -7.56 -4.56 2.72
CA ASP A 44 -8.84 -5.19 3.01
C ASP A 44 -9.90 -4.23 3.59
N ARG A 45 -9.54 -2.98 3.91
CA ARG A 45 -10.46 -1.92 4.36
C ARG A 45 -10.35 -0.62 3.57
N LEU A 46 -9.68 -0.63 2.41
CA LEU A 46 -9.66 0.53 1.54
C LEU A 46 -10.93 0.45 0.66
N PRO A 47 -11.97 1.27 0.91
CA PRO A 47 -13.21 1.19 0.14
C PRO A 47 -12.98 1.76 -1.25
N VAL A 48 -12.61 0.89 -2.19
CA VAL A 48 -12.37 1.30 -3.58
C VAL A 48 -13.65 1.10 -4.38
N ALA A 49 -14.26 2.21 -4.79
CA ALA A 49 -15.43 2.15 -5.64
C ALA A 49 -15.01 1.97 -7.11
N VAL A 50 -15.44 0.87 -7.73
CA VAL A 50 -15.22 0.63 -9.17
C VAL A 50 -16.50 1.01 -9.91
N VAL A 51 -16.38 1.88 -10.92
CA VAL A 51 -17.48 2.26 -11.81
C VAL A 51 -17.11 1.82 -13.20
N ASN A 52 -17.79 0.80 -13.71
CA ASN A 52 -17.61 0.37 -15.08
C ASN A 52 -18.44 1.26 -16.03
N LEU A 53 -17.77 1.98 -16.92
CA LEU A 53 -18.38 2.79 -17.99
C LEU A 53 -18.24 2.14 -19.37
N ASP A 54 -17.66 0.94 -19.43
CA ASP A 54 -17.42 0.22 -20.66
C ASP A 54 -18.73 -0.25 -21.30
N GLN A 55 -18.80 -0.17 -22.62
CA GLN A 55 -19.96 -0.63 -23.39
C GLN A 55 -19.65 -1.99 -24.02
N PRO A 56 -20.56 -2.97 -23.93
CA PRO A 56 -20.34 -4.27 -24.52
C PRO A 56 -20.30 -4.15 -26.05
N VAL A 57 -19.25 -4.68 -26.66
CA VAL A 57 -19.06 -4.70 -28.12
C VAL A 57 -19.37 -6.10 -28.65
N ILE A 58 -20.03 -6.18 -29.80
CA ILE A 58 -20.23 -7.44 -30.50
C ILE A 58 -18.99 -7.67 -31.37
N SER A 59 -18.22 -8.71 -31.05
CA SER A 59 -17.06 -9.13 -31.82
C SER A 59 -17.25 -10.59 -32.23
N HIS A 60 -17.08 -10.89 -33.52
CA HIS A 60 -17.23 -12.24 -34.07
C HIS A 60 -18.53 -12.98 -33.66
N HIS A 61 -19.69 -12.34 -33.78
CA HIS A 61 -21.02 -12.88 -33.38
C HIS A 61 -21.17 -13.19 -31.87
N HIS A 62 -20.20 -12.81 -31.04
CA HIS A 62 -20.25 -12.98 -29.60
C HIS A 62 -20.30 -11.60 -28.92
N ARG A 63 -21.18 -11.46 -27.93
CA ARG A 63 -21.22 -10.27 -27.08
C ARG A 63 -20.04 -10.33 -26.13
N VAL A 64 -19.11 -9.40 -26.27
CA VAL A 64 -17.91 -9.32 -25.44
C VAL A 64 -18.06 -8.12 -24.49
N ALA A 65 -18.03 -8.38 -23.19
CA ALA A 65 -18.17 -7.38 -22.13
C ALA A 65 -16.96 -7.43 -21.18
N LEU A 66 -15.77 -7.11 -21.72
CA LEU A 66 -14.49 -7.24 -21.00
C LEU A 66 -14.46 -6.39 -19.72
N GLY A 67 -14.93 -5.14 -19.76
CA GLY A 67 -14.98 -4.30 -18.56
C GLY A 67 -15.86 -4.89 -17.45
N GLN A 68 -16.95 -5.58 -17.81
CA GLN A 68 -17.83 -6.23 -16.83
C GLN A 68 -17.15 -7.45 -16.21
N GLN A 69 -16.46 -8.27 -17.01
CA GLN A 69 -15.72 -9.43 -16.52
C GLN A 69 -14.58 -9.02 -15.57
N LEU A 70 -13.81 -7.99 -15.94
CA LEU A 70 -12.72 -7.47 -15.12
C LEU A 70 -13.24 -6.87 -13.80
N THR A 71 -14.32 -6.09 -13.86
CA THR A 71 -14.92 -5.51 -12.64
C THR A 71 -15.47 -6.59 -11.72
N HIS A 72 -16.09 -7.63 -12.28
CA HIS A 72 -16.58 -8.77 -11.53
C HIS A 72 -15.43 -9.55 -10.84
N GLU A 73 -14.32 -9.80 -11.54
CA GLU A 73 -13.14 -10.44 -10.94
C GLU A 73 -12.51 -9.58 -9.83
N LEU A 74 -12.43 -8.27 -10.03
CA LEU A 74 -11.93 -7.33 -9.01
C LEU A 74 -12.80 -7.32 -7.76
N VAL A 75 -14.13 -7.27 -7.90
CA VAL A 75 -15.07 -7.30 -6.76
C VAL A 75 -15.10 -8.67 -6.08
N HIS A 76 -14.85 -9.75 -6.80
CA HIS A 76 -14.87 -11.11 -6.24
C HIS A 76 -13.60 -11.45 -5.45
N ASN A 77 -12.46 -10.84 -5.80
CA ASN A 77 -11.20 -11.02 -5.08
C ASN A 77 -11.25 -10.30 -3.72
N HIS A 78 -11.37 -11.06 -2.63
CA HIS A 78 -11.50 -10.59 -1.25
C HIS A 78 -10.23 -9.93 -0.66
N GLU A 79 -9.23 -9.64 -1.49
CA GLU A 79 -8.00 -8.96 -1.05
C GLU A 79 -8.22 -7.45 -0.83
N VAL A 80 -9.28 -6.89 -1.42
CA VAL A 80 -9.61 -5.45 -1.35
C VAL A 80 -11.13 -5.29 -1.29
N ASP A 81 -11.63 -4.34 -0.50
CA ASP A 81 -13.06 -4.03 -0.36
C ASP A 81 -13.60 -3.22 -1.55
N PHE A 82 -13.64 -3.88 -2.72
CA PHE A 82 -14.16 -3.29 -3.95
C PHE A 82 -15.70 -3.30 -3.95
N SER A 83 -16.30 -2.12 -4.11
CA SER A 83 -17.76 -1.98 -4.26
C SER A 83 -18.10 -1.45 -5.66
N GLU A 84 -18.94 -2.18 -6.40
CA GLU A 84 -19.48 -1.70 -7.67
C GLU A 84 -20.51 -0.59 -7.41
N LEU A 85 -20.30 0.59 -7.99
CA LEU A 85 -21.25 1.71 -7.92
C LEU A 85 -21.77 2.08 -9.30
N SER A 86 -23.06 2.38 -9.40
CA SER A 86 -23.62 2.95 -10.62
C SER A 86 -23.16 4.40 -10.82
N ALA A 87 -23.02 4.83 -12.08
CA ALA A 87 -22.64 6.20 -12.42
C ALA A 87 -23.52 7.27 -11.74
N LYS A 88 -24.80 6.96 -11.49
CA LYS A 88 -25.73 7.84 -10.76
C LYS A 88 -25.36 7.95 -9.27
N GLN A 89 -25.05 6.84 -8.61
CA GLN A 89 -24.63 6.81 -7.20
C GLN A 89 -23.27 7.48 -7.00
N THR A 90 -22.32 7.30 -7.92
CA THR A 90 -21.01 7.96 -7.89
C THR A 90 -21.15 9.47 -8.00
N LYS A 91 -21.98 9.96 -8.93
CA LYS A 91 -22.25 11.41 -9.08
C LYS A 91 -22.89 12.02 -7.84
N GLN A 92 -23.67 11.26 -7.09
CA GLN A 92 -24.28 11.72 -5.85
C GLN A 92 -23.27 11.73 -4.69
N ARG A 93 -22.42 10.71 -4.56
CA ARG A 93 -21.35 10.65 -3.54
C ARG A 93 -20.26 11.70 -3.74
N LEU A 94 -19.86 11.97 -4.98
CA LEU A 94 -18.89 13.03 -5.32
C LEU A 94 -19.40 14.44 -5.02
N LYS A 95 -20.72 14.63 -4.92
CA LYS A 95 -21.33 15.93 -4.57
C LYS A 95 -21.52 16.12 -3.07
N SER A 96 -21.48 15.04 -2.28
CA SER A 96 -21.79 15.04 -0.86
C SER A 96 -20.56 14.82 0.05
N GLY A 97 -19.36 14.69 -0.53
CA GLY A 97 -18.08 14.63 0.17
C GLY A 97 -17.28 15.89 -0.13
#